data_AF-A0AAP0WXR0-F1
#
_entry.id   AF-A0AAP0WXR0-F1
#
_cell.length_a   1.000
_cell.length_b   1.000
_cell.length_c   1.000
_cell.angle_alpha   90.00
_cell.angle_beta   90.00
_cell.angle_gamma   90.00
#
_symmetry.space_group_name_H-M   'P 1'
#
loop_
_entity.id
_entity.type
_entity.pdbx_description
1 polymer ?
#
loop_
_entity_poly.entity_id
_entity_poly.type
_entity_poly.pdbx_seq_one_letter_code
_entity_poly.pdbx_strand_id
1 'polypeptide(L)'
;MIMSSPKYILLRFIDDFLFISTSEKQAASFFSRLQRGFREYNCYMNKEKFCLNFDINEMSGLPSNRVYVSEDGISFLRWSGLLINCCTLEVQADYTRYQNNHLSSTLTVCWEGKPGRHLKEKLFNFLRPKCHPIFYDSNINSAAIVRLNIYQAFLLCAMKFHCYVRDLSCICKLLTGSYVDIIEMSFRKDVAQSGKDEEKLKKVGL
;
A
#
# COMPACT_ATOMS: atom_id res chain seq x y z
N MET A 1 27.68 0.17 24.82
CA MET A 1 27.84 0.93 23.56
C MET A 1 26.51 1.59 23.27
N ILE A 2 26.36 2.90 23.56
CA ILE A 2 25.11 3.63 23.30
C ILE A 2 25.06 3.89 21.80
N MET A 3 24.36 3.04 21.04
CA MET A 3 24.07 3.32 19.65
C MET A 3 23.09 4.48 19.61
N SER A 4 23.55 5.68 19.25
CA SER A 4 22.68 6.81 18.95
C SER A 4 21.68 6.34 17.90
N SER A 5 20.38 6.36 18.23
CA SER A 5 19.32 6.05 17.25
C SER A 5 19.51 6.92 16.00
N PRO A 6 19.30 6.35 14.80
CA PRO A 6 19.43 7.11 13.56
C PRO A 6 18.43 8.29 13.57
N LYS A 7 18.93 9.50 13.30
CA LYS A 7 18.14 10.74 13.35
C LYS A 7 17.21 10.94 12.14
N TYR A 8 17.39 10.10 11.12
CA TYR A 8 16.63 10.12 9.88
C TYR A 8 16.67 8.76 9.17
N ILE A 9 15.76 8.57 8.23
CA ILE A 9 15.73 7.47 7.28
C ILE A 9 15.39 8.01 5.89
N LEU A 10 16.07 7.45 4.88
CA LEU A 10 15.80 7.72 3.46
C LEU A 10 15.46 6.40 2.79
N LEU A 11 14.27 6.31 2.21
CA LEU A 11 13.80 5.18 1.42
C LEU A 11 13.64 5.61 -0.03
N ARG A 12 14.02 4.74 -0.96
CA ARG A 12 13.89 4.96 -2.39
C ARG A 12 13.25 3.75 -3.04
N PHE A 13 12.21 3.99 -3.85
CA PHE A 13 11.61 2.99 -4.72
C PHE A 13 11.56 3.50 -6.15
N ILE A 14 12.52 3.07 -6.97
CA ILE A 14 12.74 3.55 -8.34
C ILE A 14 12.96 5.08 -8.36
N ASP A 15 11.89 5.84 -8.62
CA ASP A 15 11.89 7.31 -8.72
C ASP A 15 11.18 7.97 -7.52
N ASP A 16 10.51 7.20 -6.67
CA ASP A 16 9.85 7.69 -5.46
C ASP A 16 10.83 7.73 -4.28
N PHE A 17 10.89 8.87 -3.60
CA PHE A 17 11.70 9.06 -2.39
C PHE A 17 10.81 9.34 -1.18
N LEU A 18 11.15 8.74 -0.05
CA LEU A 18 10.56 9.04 1.25
C LEU A 18 11.68 9.36 2.24
N PHE A 19 11.67 10.58 2.76
CA PHE A 19 12.64 11.05 3.74
C PHE A 19 11.92 11.40 5.05
N ILE A 20 12.31 10.75 6.14
CA ILE A 20 11.75 10.98 7.47
C ILE A 20 12.91 11.39 8.38
N SER A 21 12.74 12.48 9.12
CA SER A 21 13.78 13.07 9.97
C SER A 21 13.15 13.64 11.24
N THR A 22 13.87 13.55 12.36
CA THR A 22 13.49 14.24 13.61
C THR A 22 13.87 15.72 13.61
N SER A 23 14.61 16.18 12.59
CA SER A 23 14.99 17.57 12.38
C SER A 23 14.32 18.13 11.13
N GLU A 24 13.44 19.11 11.32
CA GLU A 24 12.78 19.86 10.24
C GLU A 24 13.80 20.53 9.32
N LYS A 25 14.85 21.15 9.87
CA LYS A 25 15.95 21.76 9.08
C LYS A 25 16.61 20.77 8.14
N GLN A 26 16.79 19.52 8.58
CA GLN A 26 17.35 18.47 7.74
C GLN A 26 16.38 18.05 6.64
N ALA A 27 15.09 17.90 6.95
CA ALA A 27 14.06 17.59 5.95
C ALA A 27 13.89 18.70 4.91
N ALA A 28 13.89 19.96 5.34
CA ALA A 28 13.86 21.13 4.47
C ALA A 28 15.10 21.21 3.57
N SER A 29 16.30 20.92 4.09
CA SER A 29 17.53 20.87 3.30
C SER A 29 17.52 19.74 2.26
N PHE A 30 16.98 18.57 2.61
CA PHE A 30 16.81 17.47 1.66
C PHE A 30 15.83 17.86 0.54
N PHE A 31 14.69 18.43 0.91
CA PHE A 31 13.68 18.88 -0.04
C PHE A 31 14.22 19.97 -0.98
N SER A 32 14.94 20.98 -0.48
CA SER A 32 15.50 22.05 -1.33
C SER A 32 16.50 21.50 -2.36
N ARG A 33 17.26 20.45 -2.00
CA ARG A 33 18.14 19.74 -2.93
C ARG A 33 17.37 19.03 -4.03
N LEU A 34 16.29 18.31 -3.69
CA LEU A 34 15.44 17.64 -4.68
C LEU A 34 14.73 18.64 -5.59
N GLN A 35 14.23 19.74 -5.02
CA GLN A 35 13.55 20.79 -5.77
C GLN A 35 14.46 21.50 -6.77
N ARG A 36 15.72 21.76 -6.39
CA ARG A 36 16.74 22.32 -7.29
C ARG A 36 17.00 21.42 -8.51
N GLY A 37 16.79 20.11 -8.35
CA GLY A 37 17.02 19.10 -9.37
C GLY A 37 18.51 18.83 -9.60
N PHE A 38 18.77 17.80 -10.41
CA PHE A 38 20.11 17.38 -10.83
C PHE A 38 20.28 17.76 -12.31
N ARG A 39 20.63 19.03 -12.55
CA ARG A 39 20.68 19.66 -13.88
C ARG A 39 21.58 18.92 -14.87
N GLU A 40 22.73 18.43 -14.40
CA GLU A 40 23.68 17.64 -15.20
C GLU A 40 23.03 16.40 -15.84
N TYR A 41 21.98 15.87 -15.22
CA TYR A 41 21.26 14.67 -15.66
C TYR A 41 19.85 14.99 -16.19
N ASN A 42 19.50 16.27 -16.35
CA ASN A 42 18.15 16.73 -16.68
C ASN A 42 17.05 16.09 -15.80
N CYS A 43 17.38 15.82 -14.53
CA CYS A 43 16.48 15.15 -13.59
C CYS A 43 15.86 16.18 -12.64
N TYR A 44 14.53 16.24 -12.61
CA TYR A 44 13.78 17.21 -11.83
C TYR A 44 12.64 16.55 -11.07
N MET A 45 12.35 17.06 -9.87
CA MET A 45 11.23 16.60 -9.07
C MET A 45 9.89 17.05 -9.70
N ASN A 46 8.90 16.16 -9.68
CA ASN A 46 7.55 16.50 -10.10
C ASN A 46 6.87 17.40 -9.05
N LYS A 47 6.64 18.67 -9.42
CA LYS A 47 6.04 19.69 -8.55
C LYS A 47 4.58 19.43 -8.16
N GLU A 48 3.89 18.55 -8.86
CA GLU A 48 2.49 18.19 -8.56
C GLU A 48 2.41 17.04 -7.55
N LYS A 49 3.43 16.20 -7.48
CA LYS A 49 3.39 14.93 -6.74
C LYS A 49 4.13 14.93 -5.39
N PHE A 50 4.89 15.98 -5.07
CA PHE A 50 5.60 16.02 -3.79
C PHE A 50 4.63 16.30 -2.62
N CYS A 51 4.99 15.79 -1.44
CA CYS A 51 4.26 15.96 -0.19
C CYS A 51 5.23 16.28 0.95
N LEU A 52 4.84 17.17 1.85
CA LEU A 52 5.58 17.56 3.05
C LEU A 52 4.59 17.71 4.19
N ASN A 53 4.96 17.30 5.40
CA ASN A 53 4.15 17.44 6.61
C ASN A 53 4.48 18.69 7.45
N PHE A 54 5.22 19.64 6.89
CA PHE A 54 5.60 20.91 7.52
C PHE A 54 5.57 22.05 6.51
N ASP A 55 5.47 23.28 7.02
CA ASP A 55 5.46 24.48 6.19
C ASP A 55 6.88 24.92 5.86
N ILE A 56 7.12 25.22 4.58
CA ILE A 56 8.36 25.82 4.13
C ILE A 56 8.08 27.31 3.91
N ASN A 57 8.45 28.12 4.92
CA ASN A 57 8.27 29.58 4.91
C ASN A 57 8.96 30.30 3.74
N GLU A 58 9.84 29.63 2.98
CA GLU A 58 10.59 30.22 1.87
C GLU A 58 9.88 30.14 0.50
N MET A 59 8.69 29.54 0.39
CA MET A 59 8.05 29.35 -0.92
C MET A 59 6.79 30.20 -1.13
N SER A 60 6.99 31.40 -1.67
CA SER A 60 5.91 32.25 -2.19
C SER A 60 5.21 31.56 -3.37
N GLY A 61 4.01 31.03 -3.16
CA GLY A 61 3.07 30.69 -4.25
C GLY A 61 2.75 29.21 -4.48
N LEU A 62 3.24 28.28 -3.66
CA LEU A 62 2.84 26.87 -3.73
C LEU A 62 2.45 26.34 -2.35
N PRO A 63 1.24 25.77 -2.13
CA PRO A 63 0.91 25.18 -0.85
C PRO A 63 1.88 24.03 -0.55
N SER A 64 2.74 24.26 0.45
CA SER A 64 3.86 23.39 0.81
C SER A 64 3.39 22.09 1.46
N ASN A 65 2.32 22.17 2.25
CA ASN A 65 1.72 21.03 2.93
C ASN A 65 0.65 20.37 2.02
N ARG A 66 1.00 19.20 1.44
CA ARG A 66 0.13 18.40 0.57
C ARG A 66 -0.14 17.00 1.10
N VAL A 67 0.00 16.84 2.41
CA VAL A 67 -0.30 15.57 3.05
C VAL A 67 -1.78 15.22 2.81
N TYR A 68 -2.06 13.93 2.64
CA TYR A 68 -3.44 13.48 2.61
C TYR A 68 -4.04 13.61 4.01
N VAL A 69 -5.06 14.44 4.17
CA VAL A 69 -5.78 14.61 5.44
C VAL A 69 -7.09 13.84 5.36
N SER A 70 -7.27 12.87 6.25
CA SER A 70 -8.53 12.16 6.43
C SER A 70 -9.63 13.10 6.93
N GLU A 71 -10.90 12.69 6.80
CA GLU A 71 -12.05 13.40 7.36
C GLU A 71 -11.90 13.64 8.88
N ASP A 72 -11.24 12.71 9.57
CA ASP A 72 -10.93 12.79 11.00
C ASP A 72 -9.76 13.74 11.36
N GLY A 73 -9.23 14.49 10.38
CA GLY A 73 -8.09 15.41 10.56
C GLY A 73 -6.71 14.72 10.64
N ILE A 74 -6.66 13.40 10.47
CA ILE A 74 -5.40 12.63 10.52
C ILE A 74 -4.63 12.82 9.23
N SER A 75 -3.33 13.14 9.36
CA SER A 75 -2.42 13.43 8.25
C SER A 75 -1.58 12.20 7.85
N PHE A 76 -1.57 11.85 6.57
CA PHE A 76 -0.83 10.73 6.00
C PHE A 76 0.04 11.09 4.78
N LEU A 77 1.29 10.63 4.80
CA LEU A 77 2.12 10.59 3.59
C LEU A 77 1.71 9.41 2.73
N ARG A 78 1.49 9.67 1.44
CA ARG A 78 1.30 8.63 0.42
C ARG A 78 2.64 8.28 -0.22
N TRP A 79 3.04 7.02 -0.13
CA TRP A 79 4.28 6.54 -0.75
C TRP A 79 4.11 5.14 -1.32
N SER A 80 4.23 5.01 -2.65
CA SER A 80 4.19 3.74 -3.39
C SER A 80 3.05 2.78 -3.01
N GLY A 81 1.85 3.32 -2.75
CA GLY A 81 0.65 2.54 -2.38
C GLY A 81 0.47 2.31 -0.87
N LEU A 82 1.25 2.99 -0.05
CA LEU A 82 1.15 3.03 1.41
C LEU A 82 0.64 4.39 1.88
N LEU A 83 -0.12 4.38 2.97
CA LEU A 83 -0.44 5.54 3.80
C LEU A 83 0.39 5.45 5.08
N ILE A 84 1.21 6.45 5.34
CA ILE A 84 2.09 6.51 6.50
C ILE A 84 1.61 7.65 7.38
N ASN A 85 1.17 7.35 8.61
CA ASN A 85 0.70 8.37 9.54
C ASN A 85 1.85 9.33 9.88
N CYS A 86 1.65 10.63 9.69
CA CYS A 86 2.69 11.64 9.91
C CYS A 86 3.12 11.78 11.37
N CYS A 87 2.30 11.33 12.32
CA CYS A 87 2.54 11.42 13.76
C CYS A 87 3.02 10.09 14.35
N THR A 88 2.35 8.99 14.02
CA THR A 88 2.62 7.67 14.63
C THR A 88 3.55 6.80 13.79
N LEU A 89 3.76 7.14 12.50
CA LEU A 89 4.47 6.34 11.50
C LEU A 89 3.86 4.95 11.24
N GLU A 90 2.65 4.70 11.74
CA GLU A 90 1.89 3.50 11.43
C GLU A 90 1.56 3.45 9.94
N VAL A 91 1.56 2.24 9.38
CA VAL A 91 1.48 1.99 7.95
C VAL A 91 0.17 1.30 7.60
N GLN A 92 -0.55 1.90 6.66
CA GLN A 92 -1.79 1.38 6.12
C GLN A 92 -1.68 1.22 4.60
N ALA A 93 -2.49 0.33 4.03
CA ALA A 93 -2.58 0.21 2.58
C ALA A 93 -3.39 1.37 1.99
N ASP A 94 -2.88 2.01 0.94
CA ASP A 94 -3.61 3.07 0.24
C ASP A 94 -4.66 2.48 -0.70
N TYR A 95 -5.93 2.60 -0.30
CA TYR A 95 -7.09 2.22 -1.10
C TYR A 95 -7.79 3.40 -1.78
N THR A 96 -7.32 4.64 -1.59
CA THR A 96 -7.93 5.85 -2.17
C THR A 96 -7.94 5.80 -3.71
N ARG A 97 -6.98 5.08 -4.30
CA ARG A 97 -6.92 4.81 -5.75
C ARG A 97 -8.17 4.15 -6.34
N TYR A 98 -9.04 3.56 -5.52
CA TYR A 98 -10.30 2.94 -5.96
C TYR A 98 -11.51 3.88 -5.85
N GLN A 99 -11.39 5.07 -5.25
CA GLN A 99 -12.55 5.95 -4.97
C GLN A 99 -13.23 6.50 -6.23
N ASN A 100 -12.47 6.76 -7.30
CA ASN A 100 -12.99 7.45 -8.49
C ASN A 100 -13.33 6.51 -9.66
N ASN A 101 -13.23 5.20 -9.47
CA ASN A 101 -13.48 4.22 -10.54
C ASN A 101 -14.27 3.03 -10.00
N HIS A 102 -15.20 2.52 -10.79
CA HIS A 102 -15.90 1.29 -10.43
C HIS A 102 -14.92 0.12 -10.33
N LEU A 103 -14.96 -0.65 -9.24
CA LEU A 103 -13.96 -1.67 -8.94
C LEU A 103 -13.76 -2.72 -10.06
N SER A 104 -14.81 -3.02 -10.83
CA SER A 104 -14.74 -3.95 -11.96
C SER A 104 -13.75 -3.51 -13.04
N SER A 105 -13.48 -2.20 -13.21
CA SER A 105 -12.48 -1.72 -14.18
C SER A 105 -11.04 -2.11 -13.79
N THR A 106 -10.84 -2.56 -12.55
CA THR A 106 -9.55 -3.04 -12.04
C THR A 106 -9.37 -4.55 -12.19
N LEU A 107 -10.35 -5.24 -12.78
CA LEU A 107 -10.41 -6.69 -12.89
C LEU A 107 -10.29 -7.13 -14.34
N THR A 108 -9.60 -8.26 -14.53
CA THR A 108 -9.62 -9.01 -15.79
C THR A 108 -10.26 -10.35 -15.51
N VAL A 109 -11.43 -10.58 -16.09
CA VAL A 109 -12.21 -11.81 -15.92
C VAL A 109 -11.85 -12.77 -17.04
N CYS A 110 -11.40 -13.98 -16.67
CA CYS A 110 -11.12 -15.05 -17.62
C CYS A 110 -12.27 -16.04 -17.60
N TRP A 111 -13.01 -16.13 -18.71
CA TRP A 111 -14.13 -17.05 -18.89
C TRP A 111 -13.75 -18.32 -19.66
N GLU A 112 -12.67 -18.30 -20.43
CA GLU A 112 -12.22 -19.44 -21.23
C GLU A 112 -11.57 -20.53 -20.37
N GLY A 113 -11.69 -21.79 -20.81
CA GLY A 113 -11.06 -22.92 -20.15
C GLY A 113 -11.71 -23.31 -18.83
N LYS A 114 -11.00 -23.14 -17.71
CA LYS A 114 -11.42 -23.59 -16.35
C LYS A 114 -11.70 -22.39 -15.44
N PRO A 115 -12.84 -21.68 -15.61
CA PRO A 115 -13.11 -20.41 -14.93
C PRO A 115 -13.07 -20.51 -13.40
N GLY A 116 -13.47 -21.64 -12.81
CA GLY A 116 -13.36 -21.86 -11.36
C GLY A 116 -11.91 -21.92 -10.86
N ARG A 117 -10.97 -22.46 -11.65
CA ARG A 117 -9.53 -22.44 -11.30
C ARG A 117 -8.98 -21.02 -11.40
N HIS A 118 -9.35 -20.28 -12.45
CA HIS A 118 -8.93 -18.88 -12.61
C HIS A 118 -9.47 -17.98 -11.50
N LEU A 119 -10.72 -18.17 -11.08
CA LEU A 119 -11.31 -17.46 -9.95
C LEU A 119 -10.51 -17.70 -8.67
N LYS A 120 -10.15 -18.95 -8.39
CA LYS A 120 -9.32 -19.32 -7.22
C LYS A 120 -7.94 -18.65 -7.26
N GLU A 121 -7.26 -18.68 -8.41
CA GLU A 121 -5.96 -18.01 -8.57
C GLU A 121 -6.09 -16.49 -8.45
N LYS A 122 -7.19 -15.91 -8.93
CA LYS A 122 -7.47 -14.48 -8.83
C LYS A 122 -7.67 -14.04 -7.39
N LEU A 123 -8.40 -14.79 -6.57
CA LEU A 123 -8.56 -14.51 -5.14
C LEU A 123 -7.21 -14.41 -4.43
N PHE A 124 -6.35 -15.40 -4.65
CA PHE A 124 -4.98 -15.39 -4.11
C PHE A 124 -4.19 -14.17 -4.58
N ASN A 125 -4.27 -13.84 -5.87
CA ASN A 125 -3.60 -12.67 -6.44
C ASN A 125 -4.14 -11.33 -5.91
N PHE A 126 -5.39 -11.26 -5.45
CA PHE A 126 -5.94 -10.06 -4.83
C PHE A 126 -5.39 -9.86 -3.41
N LEU A 127 -5.19 -10.95 -2.65
CA LEU A 127 -4.72 -10.91 -1.27
C LEU A 127 -3.20 -10.82 -1.17
N ARG A 128 -2.45 -11.51 -2.03
CA ARG A 128 -0.98 -11.59 -1.95
C ARG A 128 -0.28 -10.24 -1.78
N PRO A 129 -0.59 -9.16 -2.52
CA PRO A 129 0.07 -7.86 -2.33
C PRO A 129 -0.25 -7.20 -0.98
N LYS A 130 -1.31 -7.65 -0.31
CA LYS A 130 -1.77 -7.16 0.99
C LYS A 130 -1.23 -7.97 2.16
N CYS A 131 -0.67 -9.14 1.90
CA CYS A 131 -0.01 -9.99 2.90
C CYS A 131 1.41 -9.51 3.29
N HIS A 132 1.82 -8.30 2.90
CA HIS A 132 3.17 -7.80 3.22
C HIS A 132 3.35 -7.59 4.73
N PRO A 133 4.46 -8.04 5.36
CA PRO A 133 4.65 -7.97 6.81
C PRO A 133 4.53 -6.56 7.40
N ILE A 134 4.85 -5.53 6.61
CA ILE A 134 4.75 -4.11 7.03
C ILE A 134 3.36 -3.72 7.57
N PHE A 135 2.29 -4.41 7.18
CA PHE A 135 0.93 -4.14 7.64
C PHE A 135 0.58 -4.82 8.97
N TYR A 136 1.37 -5.81 9.39
CA TYR A 136 1.05 -6.72 10.49
C TYR A 136 2.14 -6.78 11.57
N ASP A 137 3.28 -6.13 11.34
CA ASP A 137 4.35 -5.98 12.33
C ASP A 137 3.88 -5.10 13.50
N SER A 138 3.89 -5.67 14.71
CA SER A 138 3.47 -5.01 15.95
C SER A 138 4.51 -4.02 16.50
N ASN A 139 5.73 -3.99 15.96
CA ASN A 139 6.72 -2.96 16.27
C ASN A 139 6.44 -1.66 15.50
N ILE A 140 5.73 -1.74 14.37
CA ILE A 140 5.41 -0.61 13.50
C ILE A 140 3.97 -0.15 13.74
N ASN A 141 3.04 -1.10 13.88
CA ASN A 141 1.61 -0.84 13.93
C ASN A 141 1.02 -1.26 15.26
N SER A 142 0.12 -0.44 15.79
CA SER A 142 -0.72 -0.84 16.92
C SER A 142 -1.65 -2.01 16.53
N ALA A 143 -2.11 -2.76 17.53
CA ALA A 143 -3.05 -3.85 17.31
C ALA A 143 -4.35 -3.39 16.61
N ALA A 144 -4.75 -2.13 16.80
CA ALA A 144 -5.89 -1.54 16.10
C ALA A 144 -5.62 -1.39 14.59
N ILE A 145 -4.45 -0.84 14.22
CA ILE A 145 -4.06 -0.68 12.82
C ILE A 145 -3.82 -2.02 12.12
N VAL A 146 -3.22 -3.00 12.82
CA VAL A 146 -3.08 -4.37 12.31
C VAL A 146 -4.45 -4.96 11.94
N ARG A 147 -5.43 -4.88 12.86
CA ARG A 147 -6.80 -5.36 12.58
C ARG A 147 -7.46 -4.59 11.45
N LEU A 148 -7.24 -3.28 11.36
CA LEU A 148 -7.77 -2.45 10.29
C LEU A 148 -7.20 -2.86 8.92
N ASN A 149 -5.89 -3.09 8.83
CA ASN A 149 -5.25 -3.57 7.60
C ASN A 149 -5.77 -4.94 7.18
N ILE A 150 -5.95 -5.86 8.13
CA ILE A 150 -6.59 -7.17 7.89
C ILE A 150 -8.00 -6.96 7.32
N TYR A 151 -8.82 -6.19 8.01
CA TYR A 151 -10.21 -5.93 7.62
C TYR A 151 -10.30 -5.34 6.21
N GLN A 152 -9.55 -4.28 5.92
CA GLN A 152 -9.60 -3.60 4.62
C GLN A 152 -9.09 -4.49 3.48
N ALA A 153 -8.06 -5.32 3.72
CA ALA A 153 -7.57 -6.28 2.73
C ALA A 153 -8.64 -7.31 2.35
N PHE A 154 -9.32 -7.88 3.35
CA PHE A 154 -10.40 -8.83 3.12
C PHE A 154 -11.65 -8.19 2.52
N LEU A 155 -12.00 -6.98 2.94
CA LEU A 155 -13.12 -6.23 2.37
C LEU A 155 -12.89 -5.98 0.88
N LEU A 156 -11.73 -5.47 0.49
CA LEU A 156 -11.42 -5.24 -0.92
C LEU A 156 -11.41 -6.56 -1.71
N CYS A 157 -10.87 -7.64 -1.13
CA CYS A 157 -10.90 -8.96 -1.76
C CYS A 157 -12.35 -9.43 -2.00
N ALA A 158 -13.23 -9.30 -1.00
CA ALA A 158 -14.64 -9.65 -1.12
C ALA A 158 -15.37 -8.81 -2.20
N MET A 159 -15.10 -7.51 -2.25
CA MET A 159 -15.67 -6.64 -3.29
C MET A 159 -15.18 -7.03 -4.70
N LYS A 160 -13.88 -7.33 -4.85
CA LYS A 160 -13.31 -7.80 -6.13
C LYS A 160 -13.85 -9.16 -6.53
N PHE A 161 -14.00 -10.07 -5.57
CA PHE A 161 -14.63 -11.38 -5.78
C PHE A 161 -16.06 -11.22 -6.26
N HIS A 162 -16.87 -10.39 -5.61
CA HIS A 162 -18.24 -10.12 -6.02
C HIS A 162 -18.31 -9.61 -7.47
N CYS A 163 -17.51 -8.60 -7.82
CA CYS A 163 -17.47 -8.09 -9.19
C CYS A 163 -17.07 -9.17 -10.18
N TYR A 164 -16.03 -9.97 -9.87
CA TYR A 164 -15.57 -11.05 -10.74
C TYR A 164 -16.66 -12.12 -10.96
N VAL A 165 -17.33 -12.57 -9.90
CA VAL A 165 -18.37 -13.59 -9.97
C VAL A 165 -19.58 -13.08 -10.72
N ARG A 166 -20.00 -11.83 -10.47
CA ARG A 166 -21.09 -11.20 -11.21
C ARG A 166 -20.81 -11.17 -12.71
N ASP A 167 -19.62 -10.71 -13.09
CA ASP A 167 -19.21 -10.61 -14.49
C ASP A 167 -19.07 -12.01 -15.12
N LEU A 168 -18.56 -13.00 -14.38
CA LEU A 168 -18.51 -14.39 -14.82
C LEU A 168 -19.90 -15.02 -14.95
N SER A 169 -20.84 -14.70 -14.06
CA SER A 169 -22.21 -15.23 -14.07
C SER A 169 -23.05 -14.75 -15.25
N CYS A 170 -22.70 -13.58 -15.80
CA CYS A 170 -23.25 -13.08 -17.06
C CYS A 170 -22.87 -13.99 -18.25
N ILE A 171 -21.78 -14.74 -18.12
CA ILE A 171 -21.19 -15.57 -19.18
C ILE A 171 -21.36 -17.08 -18.92
N CYS A 172 -21.31 -17.53 -17.66
CA CYS A 172 -21.35 -18.94 -17.24
C CYS A 172 -22.08 -19.11 -15.90
N LYS A 173 -23.09 -20.00 -15.82
CA LYS A 173 -23.75 -20.36 -14.54
C LYS A 173 -22.87 -21.32 -13.73
N LEU A 174 -22.24 -20.85 -12.67
CA LEU A 174 -21.56 -21.71 -11.69
C LEU A 174 -22.56 -22.21 -10.63
N LEU A 175 -22.42 -23.47 -10.22
CA LEU A 175 -23.19 -24.07 -9.12
C LEU A 175 -22.75 -23.49 -7.76
N THR A 176 -23.73 -23.17 -6.91
CA THR A 176 -23.54 -22.46 -5.63
C THR A 176 -22.54 -23.14 -4.69
N GLY A 177 -22.48 -24.48 -4.69
CA GLY A 177 -21.52 -25.25 -3.86
C GLY A 177 -20.06 -25.01 -4.23
N SER A 178 -19.76 -24.69 -5.49
CA SER A 178 -18.37 -24.48 -5.93
C SER A 178 -17.73 -23.20 -5.36
N TYR A 179 -18.54 -22.20 -4.97
CA TYR A 179 -18.01 -20.94 -4.45
C TYR A 179 -17.44 -21.10 -3.04
N VAL A 180 -18.09 -21.88 -2.18
CA VAL A 180 -17.64 -22.11 -0.79
C VAL A 180 -16.30 -22.85 -0.78
N ASP A 181 -16.16 -23.89 -1.59
CA ASP A 181 -14.91 -24.64 -1.74
C ASP A 181 -13.76 -23.76 -2.25
N ILE A 182 -14.05 -22.85 -3.18
CA ILE A 182 -13.06 -21.90 -3.71
C ILE A 182 -12.60 -20.92 -2.63
N ILE A 183 -13.54 -20.40 -1.83
CA ILE A 183 -13.24 -19.46 -0.73
C ILE A 183 -12.38 -20.16 0.33
N GLU A 184 -12.81 -21.31 0.86
CA GLU A 184 -12.09 -22.03 1.91
C GLU A 184 -10.67 -22.43 1.49
N MET A 185 -10.51 -22.93 0.26
CA MET A 185 -9.18 -23.33 -0.23
C MET A 185 -8.24 -22.15 -0.50
N SER A 186 -8.78 -20.95 -0.77
CA SER A 186 -7.96 -19.76 -0.98
C SER A 186 -7.33 -19.31 0.34
N PHE A 187 -8.13 -19.25 1.41
CA PHE A 187 -7.64 -18.95 2.77
C PHE A 187 -6.55 -19.92 3.23
N ARG A 188 -6.71 -21.23 2.98
CA ARG A 188 -5.68 -22.22 3.35
C ARG A 188 -4.34 -22.01 2.63
N LYS A 189 -4.37 -21.54 1.37
CA LYS A 189 -3.15 -21.27 0.60
C LYS A 189 -2.47 -19.97 1.02
N ASP A 190 -3.23 -18.94 1.37
CA ASP A 190 -2.67 -17.68 1.90
C ASP A 190 -1.90 -17.91 3.20
N VAL A 191 -2.49 -18.65 4.15
CA VAL A 191 -1.83 -19.00 5.42
C VAL A 191 -0.53 -19.79 5.16
N ALA A 192 -0.56 -20.74 4.23
CA ALA A 192 0.60 -21.55 3.90
C ALA A 192 1.72 -20.76 3.18
N GLN A 193 1.38 -19.76 2.37
CA GLN A 193 2.36 -18.92 1.68
C GLN A 193 2.96 -17.86 2.63
N SER A 194 2.14 -17.22 3.48
CA SER A 194 2.62 -16.28 4.50
C SER A 194 3.65 -16.93 5.43
N GLY A 195 3.42 -18.18 5.84
CA GLY A 195 4.40 -18.94 6.64
C GLY A 195 5.73 -19.19 5.91
N LYS A 196 5.70 -19.44 4.59
CA LYS A 196 6.92 -19.64 3.79
C LYS A 196 7.67 -18.33 3.54
N ASP A 197 6.96 -17.23 3.32
CA ASP A 197 7.57 -15.92 3.09
C ASP A 197 8.19 -15.37 4.39
N GLU A 198 7.57 -15.63 5.55
CA GLU A 198 8.14 -15.34 6.87
C GLU A 198 9.41 -16.17 7.15
N GLU A 199 9.42 -17.45 6.78
CA GLU A 199 10.61 -18.31 6.89
C GLU A 199 11.75 -17.89 5.95
N LYS A 200 11.40 -17.34 4.78
CA LYS A 200 12.37 -16.79 3.82
C LYS A 200 12.97 -15.48 4.32
N LEU A 201 12.18 -14.59 4.92
CA LEU A 201 12.66 -13.34 5.52
C LEU A 201 13.62 -13.63 6.69
N LYS A 202 13.32 -14.62 7.55
CA LYS A 202 14.21 -15.07 8.63
C LYS A 202 15.54 -15.65 8.12
N LYS A 203 15.57 -16.24 6.92
CA LYS A 203 16.81 -16.76 6.28
C LYS A 203 17.65 -15.69 5.58
N VAL A 204 17.08 -14.51 5.28
CA VAL A 204 17.77 -13.41 4.57
C VAL A 204 18.39 -12.39 5.54
N GLY A 205 18.16 -12.51 6.85
CA GLY A 205 18.84 -11.68 7.85
C GLY A 205 18.52 -10.19 7.73
N LEU A 206 17.22 -9.87 7.74
CA LEU A 206 16.72 -8.57 8.18
C LEU A 206 16.15 -8.72 9.60
#